data_AF-A0A7W4E874-F1
#
_entry.id   AF-A0A7W4E874-F1
#
_cell.length_a   1.000
_cell.length_b   1.000
_cell.length_c   1.000
_cell.angle_alpha   90.00
_cell.angle_beta   90.00
_cell.angle_gamma   90.00
#
_symmetry.space_group_name_H-M   'P 1'
#
loop_
_entity.id
_entity.type
_entity.pdbx_description
1 polymer ?
#
loop_
_entity_poly.entity_id
_entity_poly.type
_entity_poly.pdbx_seq_one_letter_code
_entity_poly.pdbx_strand_id
1 'polypeptide(L)'
;MTPKSSVQIRVNPDTHQENKNIPQAPATPEIQAERAQLSAQNEAQKEQTRANISSEIENLRKQLESEQDAQKKFKLQRTITRLEAFSGIQEGKNISDKNLQNEVRKILEGKNTDTYRNIDLLTLKSKGIDIAPLTLVYKNKTDIVSTEKMAENDEFVVNFGGNMSLAQKTGAGDILPATVRQAEINGVKAERGNNPRPGYYDADGRYIPIYDGYQIKILKIGNATNEDSTAVQQRLSYIEEESRQQAIPFNAEVRMNQKGAEVWNNPEFQTRMQAMCSRLKINPEHLKVVMYKESRFNPQARNKDSGATGLIQFMPDTAVGLGTTVNALYNMSATQQLEYVEKYYTPFRGNLNSPADLYLATFYPYAIGKSPDFVVGSQVGPAKALEIARQNPGIAKFSSNPNGITVAAFNNYVYS
;
A
#
# COMPACT_ATOMS: atom_id res chain seq x y z
N MET A 1 -37.19 -29.81 21.77
CA MET A 1 -36.80 -28.75 22.72
C MET A 1 -35.31 -28.89 23.02
N THR A 2 -34.58 -27.82 22.72
CA THR A 2 -33.30 -27.36 23.30
C THR A 2 -32.06 -28.28 23.40
N PRO A 3 -30.91 -27.84 22.83
CA PRO A 3 -29.61 -28.44 23.03
C PRO A 3 -28.92 -27.95 24.31
N LYS A 4 -28.04 -28.80 24.87
CA LYS A 4 -27.14 -28.50 25.99
C LYS A 4 -25.96 -27.65 25.50
N SER A 5 -25.79 -26.45 26.07
CA SER A 5 -24.59 -25.62 25.95
C SER A 5 -23.79 -25.68 27.25
N SER A 6 -22.52 -26.05 27.18
CA SER A 6 -21.51 -25.66 28.18
C SER A 6 -20.12 -26.08 27.72
N VAL A 7 -19.35 -25.14 27.14
CA VAL A 7 -17.88 -25.21 27.16
C VAL A 7 -17.35 -23.82 27.49
N GLN A 8 -16.63 -23.77 28.60
CA GLN A 8 -16.00 -22.61 29.20
C GLN A 8 -14.80 -22.14 28.37
N ILE A 9 -14.62 -20.82 28.32
CA ILE A 9 -13.45 -20.13 27.78
C ILE A 9 -12.25 -20.46 28.69
N ARG A 10 -11.25 -21.17 28.18
CA ARG A 10 -9.92 -21.22 28.80
C ARG A 10 -9.09 -20.06 28.24
N VAL A 11 -8.84 -19.10 29.11
CA VAL A 11 -7.76 -18.11 28.99
C VAL A 11 -6.46 -18.89 29.20
N ASN A 12 -5.50 -18.82 28.27
CA ASN A 12 -4.17 -19.41 28.46
C ASN A 12 -3.27 -18.37 29.15
N PRO A 13 -2.82 -18.59 30.40
CA PRO A 13 -1.96 -17.67 31.11
C PRO A 13 -0.51 -18.18 31.04
N ASP A 14 0.20 -17.86 29.95
CA ASP A 14 1.65 -17.97 29.93
C ASP A 14 2.24 -16.61 29.54
N THR A 15 2.57 -15.86 30.58
CA THR A 15 3.50 -14.73 30.56
C THR A 15 4.83 -15.15 29.95
N HIS A 16 5.27 -14.45 28.90
CA HIS A 16 6.64 -14.53 28.40
C HIS A 16 7.62 -14.14 29.52
N GLN A 17 8.30 -15.13 30.11
CA GLN A 17 9.57 -14.87 30.78
C GLN A 17 10.65 -14.71 29.70
N GLU A 18 11.37 -13.59 29.75
CA GLU A 18 12.57 -13.35 28.94
C GLU A 18 13.58 -14.49 29.16
N ASN A 19 13.80 -15.32 28.15
CA ASN A 19 14.81 -16.36 28.21
C ASN A 19 16.20 -15.75 27.91
N LYS A 20 16.78 -15.08 28.92
CA LYS A 20 18.00 -14.26 28.81
C LYS A 20 19.33 -15.04 28.80
N ASN A 21 19.34 -16.37 28.72
CA ASN A 21 20.58 -17.16 28.77
C ASN A 21 20.55 -18.41 27.85
N ILE A 22 20.48 -18.21 26.53
CA ILE A 22 20.94 -19.23 25.59
C ILE A 22 22.37 -18.84 25.16
N PRO A 23 23.41 -19.61 25.50
CA PRO A 23 24.75 -19.38 24.97
C PRO A 23 24.69 -19.45 23.44
N GLN A 24 24.96 -18.34 22.76
CA GLN A 24 25.22 -18.39 21.32
C GLN A 24 26.55 -19.12 21.13
N ALA A 25 26.50 -20.30 20.52
CA ALA A 25 27.71 -20.97 20.05
C ALA A 25 28.50 -19.99 19.16
N PRO A 26 29.82 -19.87 19.32
CA PRO A 26 30.61 -19.00 18.46
C PRO A 26 30.39 -19.42 17.00
N ALA A 27 29.95 -18.47 16.17
CA ALA A 27 29.70 -18.71 14.75
C ALA A 27 30.96 -19.31 14.12
N THR A 28 30.83 -20.44 13.40
CA THR A 28 31.97 -21.05 12.69
C THR A 28 32.56 -20.04 11.68
N PRO A 29 33.84 -20.17 11.31
CA PRO A 29 34.44 -19.31 10.29
C PRO A 29 33.63 -19.25 8.98
N GLU A 30 32.95 -20.33 8.59
CA GLU A 30 32.05 -20.32 7.43
C GLU A 30 30.82 -19.43 7.65
N ILE A 31 30.15 -19.51 8.81
CA ILE A 31 29.00 -18.66 9.14
C ILE A 31 29.42 -17.19 9.24
N GLN A 32 30.62 -16.91 9.73
CA GLN A 32 31.16 -15.54 9.77
C GLN A 32 31.45 -15.00 8.35
N ALA A 33 32.01 -15.83 7.47
CA ALA A 33 32.25 -15.48 6.07
C ALA A 33 30.93 -15.26 5.29
N GLU A 34 29.93 -16.11 5.51
CA GLU A 34 28.60 -15.99 4.90
C GLU A 34 27.88 -14.72 5.38
N ARG A 35 27.94 -14.41 6.69
CA ARG A 35 27.42 -13.15 7.23
C ARG A 35 28.13 -11.94 6.66
N ALA A 36 29.45 -11.99 6.48
CA ALA A 36 30.22 -10.91 5.88
C ALA A 36 29.87 -10.70 4.40
N GLN A 37 29.68 -11.78 3.63
CA GLN A 37 29.21 -11.70 2.24
C GLN A 37 27.79 -11.13 2.16
N LEU A 38 26.87 -11.60 2.99
CA LEU A 38 25.49 -11.10 3.02
C LEU A 38 25.45 -9.62 3.44
N SER A 39 26.29 -9.23 4.40
CA SER A 39 26.47 -7.83 4.79
C SER A 39 26.98 -6.98 3.62
N ALA A 40 27.98 -7.45 2.87
CA ALA A 40 28.51 -6.75 1.72
C ALA A 40 27.49 -6.63 0.57
N GLN A 41 26.71 -7.68 0.31
CA GLN A 41 25.62 -7.65 -0.68
C GLN A 41 24.52 -6.67 -0.27
N ASN A 42 24.15 -6.63 1.01
CA ASN A 42 23.19 -5.66 1.54
C ASN A 42 23.72 -4.22 1.40
N GLU A 43 24.99 -3.96 1.68
CA GLU A 43 25.60 -2.65 1.44
C GLU A 43 25.61 -2.26 -0.05
N ALA A 44 25.93 -3.20 -0.94
CA ALA A 44 25.87 -2.96 -2.38
C ALA A 44 24.45 -2.63 -2.86
N GLN A 45 23.44 -3.34 -2.35
CA GLN A 45 22.03 -3.11 -2.66
C GLN A 45 21.56 -1.71 -2.20
N LYS A 46 22.01 -1.27 -1.01
CA LYS A 46 21.71 0.07 -0.48
C LYS A 46 22.32 1.16 -1.35
N GLU A 47 23.59 1.00 -1.73
CA GLU A 47 24.29 1.96 -2.58
C GLU A 47 23.65 2.04 -3.98
N GLN A 48 23.30 0.88 -4.54
CA GLN A 48 22.57 0.82 -5.80
C GLN A 48 21.22 1.55 -5.72
N THR A 49 20.49 1.42 -4.62
CA THR A 49 19.20 2.10 -4.43
C THR A 49 19.37 3.63 -4.41
N ARG A 50 20.38 4.14 -3.69
CA ARG A 50 20.70 5.58 -3.66
C ARG A 50 21.13 6.11 -5.03
N ALA A 51 22.00 5.37 -5.72
CA ALA A 51 22.44 5.71 -7.06
C ALA A 51 21.25 5.76 -8.04
N ASN A 52 20.34 4.79 -7.98
CA ASN A 52 19.15 4.74 -8.83
C ASN A 52 18.25 5.98 -8.67
N ILE A 53 17.97 6.41 -7.42
CA ILE A 53 17.15 7.61 -7.15
C ILE A 53 17.83 8.86 -7.71
N SER A 54 19.14 8.97 -7.54
CA SER A 54 19.91 10.13 -8.02
C SER A 54 19.91 10.19 -9.55
N SER A 55 20.11 9.06 -10.22
CA SER A 55 20.02 8.95 -11.69
C SER A 55 18.61 9.22 -12.20
N GLU A 56 17.57 8.79 -11.47
CA GLU A 56 16.18 9.06 -11.83
C GLU A 56 15.87 10.56 -11.78
N ILE A 57 16.30 11.26 -10.71
CA ILE A 57 16.17 12.73 -10.59
C ILE A 57 16.85 13.42 -11.78
N GLU A 58 18.08 13.02 -12.12
CA GLU A 58 18.82 13.61 -13.24
C GLU A 58 18.11 13.40 -14.58
N ASN A 59 17.58 12.19 -14.83
CA ASN A 59 16.83 11.88 -16.03
C ASN A 59 15.53 12.69 -16.13
N LEU A 60 14.81 12.84 -15.02
CA LEU A 60 13.60 13.64 -14.96
C LEU A 60 13.89 15.13 -15.19
N ARG A 61 15.02 15.66 -14.70
CA ARG A 61 15.46 17.04 -14.98
C ARG A 61 15.73 17.27 -16.47
N LYS A 62 16.41 16.33 -17.15
CA LYS A 62 16.61 16.39 -18.61
C LYS A 62 15.28 16.35 -19.37
N GLN A 63 14.32 15.54 -18.91
CA GLN A 63 12.96 15.53 -19.49
C GLN A 63 12.25 16.87 -19.25
N LEU A 64 12.36 17.44 -18.06
CA LEU A 64 11.75 18.72 -17.70
C LEU A 64 12.29 19.87 -18.57
N GLU A 65 13.58 19.89 -18.86
CA GLU A 65 14.22 20.90 -19.72
C GLU A 65 13.68 20.86 -21.16
N SER A 66 13.45 19.66 -21.69
CA SER A 66 12.99 19.46 -23.07
C SER A 66 11.46 19.53 -23.24
N GLU A 67 10.68 19.30 -22.18
CA GLU A 67 9.22 19.29 -22.24
C GLU A 67 8.64 20.67 -22.55
N GLN A 68 7.67 20.76 -23.46
CA GLN A 68 7.02 22.01 -23.86
C GLN A 68 5.62 22.15 -23.27
N ASP A 69 4.97 21.04 -22.93
CA ASP A 69 3.63 21.04 -22.33
C ASP A 69 3.68 21.46 -20.85
N ALA A 70 2.95 22.52 -20.51
CA ALA A 70 2.95 23.09 -19.17
C ALA A 70 2.43 22.10 -18.09
N GLN A 71 1.42 21.29 -18.42
CA GLN A 71 0.83 20.31 -17.50
C GLN A 71 1.83 19.18 -17.20
N LYS A 72 2.55 18.71 -18.23
CA LYS A 72 3.59 17.70 -18.09
C LYS A 72 4.81 18.24 -17.34
N LYS A 73 5.26 19.47 -17.64
CA LYS A 73 6.32 20.15 -16.87
C LYS A 73 5.96 20.22 -15.39
N PHE A 74 4.74 20.62 -15.08
CA PHE A 74 4.25 20.71 -13.71
C PHE A 74 4.25 19.34 -13.00
N LYS A 75 3.84 18.28 -13.69
CA LYS A 75 3.88 16.90 -13.16
C LYS A 75 5.33 16.42 -12.94
N LEU A 76 6.22 16.64 -13.90
CA LEU A 76 7.65 16.30 -13.81
C LEU A 76 8.30 17.01 -12.63
N GLN A 77 8.07 18.32 -12.49
CA GLN A 77 8.60 19.11 -11.37
C GLN A 77 8.14 18.56 -10.02
N ARG A 78 6.86 18.19 -9.87
CA ARG A 78 6.36 17.56 -8.64
C ARG A 78 7.04 16.22 -8.34
N THR A 79 7.25 15.38 -9.36
CA THR A 79 7.96 14.11 -9.18
C THR A 79 9.40 14.34 -8.72
N ILE A 80 10.11 15.27 -9.36
CA ILE A 80 11.48 15.65 -8.98
C ILE A 80 11.52 16.13 -7.53
N THR A 81 10.65 17.08 -7.17
CA THR A 81 10.60 17.63 -5.81
C THR A 81 10.31 16.55 -4.76
N ARG A 82 9.45 15.58 -5.06
CA ARG A 82 9.19 14.43 -4.17
C ARG A 82 10.44 13.55 -4.00
N LEU A 83 11.12 13.21 -5.09
CA LEU A 83 12.33 12.38 -5.05
C LEU A 83 13.47 13.08 -4.30
N GLU A 84 13.63 14.39 -4.50
CA GLU A 84 14.60 15.22 -3.78
C GLU A 84 14.30 15.28 -2.28
N ALA A 85 13.03 15.43 -1.91
CA ALA A 85 12.62 15.39 -0.51
C ALA A 85 12.92 14.03 0.13
N PHE A 86 12.62 12.93 -0.58
CA PHE A 86 12.93 11.58 -0.11
C PHE A 86 14.44 11.36 0.04
N SER A 87 15.24 11.67 -0.98
CA SER A 87 16.71 11.57 -0.92
C SER A 87 17.28 12.45 0.20
N GLY A 88 16.75 13.67 0.37
CA GLY A 88 17.17 14.57 1.44
C GLY A 88 16.97 13.99 2.83
N ILE A 89 15.79 13.43 3.10
CA ILE A 89 15.50 12.76 4.37
C ILE A 89 16.34 11.49 4.51
N GLN A 90 16.43 10.66 3.46
CA GLN A 90 17.20 9.42 3.46
C GLN A 90 18.69 9.65 3.77
N GLU A 91 19.27 10.74 3.26
CA GLU A 91 20.65 11.13 3.53
C GLU A 91 20.81 11.88 4.87
N GLY A 92 19.70 12.21 5.55
CA GLY A 92 19.68 13.05 6.74
C GLY A 92 20.25 14.44 6.47
N LYS A 93 19.97 15.02 5.28
CA LYS A 93 20.34 16.40 4.93
C LYS A 93 19.68 17.34 5.93
N ASN A 94 20.41 18.38 6.33
CA ASN A 94 19.95 19.41 7.29
C ASN A 94 19.72 18.91 8.73
N ILE A 95 20.17 17.71 9.08
CA ILE A 95 20.18 17.23 10.48
C ILE A 95 21.58 17.46 11.07
N SER A 96 21.69 18.43 11.99
CA SER A 96 22.97 18.78 12.63
C SER A 96 23.41 17.76 13.69
N ASP A 97 22.46 17.10 14.37
CA ASP A 97 22.75 16.05 15.34
C ASP A 97 23.15 14.76 14.60
N LYS A 98 24.42 14.34 14.77
CA LYS A 98 24.96 13.16 14.10
C LYS A 98 24.29 11.85 14.52
N ASN A 99 23.84 11.74 15.77
CA ASN A 99 23.16 10.53 16.25
C ASN A 99 21.79 10.43 15.58
N LEU A 100 21.01 11.52 15.62
CA LEU A 100 19.72 11.59 14.94
C LEU A 100 19.86 11.37 13.43
N GLN A 101 20.88 11.96 12.80
CA GLN A 101 21.16 11.77 11.38
C GLN A 101 21.40 10.29 11.05
N ASN A 102 22.18 9.57 11.87
CA ASN A 102 22.43 8.15 11.68
C ASN A 102 21.17 7.30 11.90
N GLU A 103 20.32 7.65 12.86
CA GLU A 103 19.05 6.97 13.07
C GLU A 103 18.10 7.16 11.90
N VAL A 104 17.96 8.39 11.39
CA VAL A 104 17.13 8.70 10.21
C VAL A 104 17.61 7.94 8.98
N ARG A 105 18.93 7.93 8.72
CA ARG A 105 19.53 7.15 7.62
C ARG A 105 19.15 5.67 7.70
N LYS A 106 19.22 5.07 8.89
CA LYS A 106 18.85 3.66 9.11
C LYS A 106 17.38 3.38 8.82
N ILE A 107 16.47 4.33 9.10
CA ILE A 107 15.03 4.12 8.88
C ILE A 107 14.71 3.95 7.38
N LEU A 108 15.32 4.76 6.52
CA LEU A 108 15.09 4.73 5.07
C LEU A 108 16.16 3.95 4.30
N GLU A 109 17.02 3.22 5.00
CA GLU A 109 18.13 2.49 4.41
C GLU A 109 17.64 1.39 3.45
N GLY A 110 18.17 1.36 2.22
CA GLY A 110 17.79 0.41 1.19
C GLY A 110 16.36 0.57 0.65
N LYS A 111 15.68 1.66 1.00
CA LYS A 111 14.30 1.95 0.57
C LYS A 111 14.26 3.04 -0.50
N ASN A 112 13.18 3.06 -1.26
CA ASN A 112 12.84 4.09 -2.24
C ASN A 112 11.42 4.59 -1.96
N THR A 113 10.90 5.49 -2.81
CA THR A 113 9.58 6.11 -2.63
C THR A 113 8.41 5.12 -2.57
N ASP A 114 8.62 3.90 -3.03
CA ASP A 114 7.57 2.89 -3.20
C ASP A 114 7.64 1.80 -2.13
N THR A 115 8.80 1.67 -1.46
CA THR A 115 9.09 0.56 -0.53
C THR A 115 9.14 0.96 0.93
N TYR A 116 9.25 2.26 1.26
CA TYR A 116 9.14 2.68 2.66
C TYR A 116 7.73 2.49 3.19
N ARG A 117 7.61 2.10 4.45
CA ARG A 117 6.34 1.71 5.07
C ARG A 117 5.77 2.85 5.91
N ASN A 118 4.48 2.75 6.24
CA ASN A 118 3.84 3.68 7.18
C ASN A 118 4.57 3.71 8.54
N ILE A 119 5.08 2.57 9.00
CA ILE A 119 5.88 2.49 10.23
C ILE A 119 7.16 3.32 10.14
N ASP A 120 7.83 3.33 8.99
CA ASP A 120 9.06 4.08 8.77
C ASP A 120 8.77 5.59 8.79
N LEU A 121 7.69 6.00 8.12
CA LEU A 121 7.20 7.37 8.10
C LEU A 121 6.83 7.87 9.52
N LEU A 122 6.16 7.06 10.31
CA LEU A 122 5.77 7.45 11.67
C LEU A 122 6.95 7.43 12.64
N THR A 123 7.95 6.57 12.41
CA THR A 123 9.22 6.58 13.16
C THR A 123 10.08 7.81 12.80
N LEU A 124 10.04 8.29 11.56
CA LEU A 124 10.65 9.58 11.20
C LEU A 124 9.94 10.73 11.93
N LYS A 125 8.60 10.71 11.93
CA LYS A 125 7.79 11.73 12.61
C LYS A 125 8.04 11.76 14.13
N SER A 126 8.17 10.61 14.80
CA SER A 126 8.48 10.56 16.24
C SER A 126 9.84 11.17 16.58
N LYS A 127 10.76 11.18 15.61
CA LYS A 127 12.08 11.83 15.70
C LYS A 127 12.07 13.31 15.29
N GLY A 128 10.89 13.90 15.09
CA GLY A 128 10.72 15.30 14.72
C GLY A 128 11.01 15.62 13.26
N ILE A 129 11.10 14.62 12.39
CA ILE A 129 11.30 14.83 10.95
C ILE A 129 9.94 15.16 10.31
N ASP A 130 9.90 16.25 9.54
CA ASP A 130 8.72 16.61 8.76
C ASP A 130 8.54 15.63 7.59
N ILE A 131 7.42 14.91 7.62
CA ILE A 131 7.05 13.87 6.65
C ILE A 131 6.02 14.34 5.62
N ALA A 132 5.51 15.57 5.74
CA ALA A 132 4.59 16.13 4.76
C ALA A 132 5.16 16.16 3.34
N PRO A 133 6.47 16.47 3.10
CA PRO A 133 7.07 16.39 1.77
C PRO A 133 6.94 15.03 1.08
N LEU A 134 6.82 13.95 1.85
CA LEU A 134 6.75 12.57 1.34
C LEU A 134 5.34 12.13 0.98
N THR A 135 4.33 12.84 1.48
CA THR A 135 2.92 12.40 1.47
C THR A 135 1.97 13.42 0.86
N LEU A 136 2.40 14.67 0.69
CA LEU A 136 1.59 15.76 0.16
C LEU A 136 2.36 16.52 -0.92
N VAL A 137 1.62 17.00 -1.92
CA VAL A 137 2.08 18.04 -2.85
C VAL A 137 1.04 19.15 -2.89
N TYR A 138 1.46 20.40 -3.04
CA TYR A 138 0.52 21.49 -3.26
C TYR A 138 -0.23 21.31 -4.56
N LYS A 139 -1.54 21.59 -4.58
CA LYS A 139 -2.40 21.47 -5.77
C LYS A 139 -2.10 22.49 -6.86
N ASN A 140 -1.68 23.70 -6.48
CA ASN A 140 -1.55 24.84 -7.39
C ASN A 140 -0.11 25.39 -7.49
N LYS A 141 0.87 24.77 -6.83
CA LYS A 141 2.28 25.19 -6.85
C LYS A 141 3.23 23.99 -6.68
N THR A 142 4.52 24.23 -6.86
CA THR A 142 5.58 23.19 -6.84
C THR A 142 6.49 23.27 -5.63
N ASP A 143 6.18 24.12 -4.65
CA ASP A 143 6.94 24.21 -3.40
C ASP A 143 6.96 22.87 -2.66
N ILE A 144 8.04 22.62 -1.91
CA ILE A 144 8.08 21.54 -0.93
C ILE A 144 7.07 21.85 0.18
N VAL A 145 6.18 20.90 0.46
CA VAL A 145 5.22 21.01 1.56
C VAL A 145 5.97 20.93 2.89
N SER A 146 5.67 21.83 3.82
CA SER A 146 6.15 21.73 5.20
C SER A 146 5.03 22.02 6.16
N THR A 147 4.91 21.22 7.22
CA THR A 147 3.86 21.38 8.23
C THR A 147 3.93 22.73 8.95
N GLU A 148 5.11 23.31 9.08
CA GLU A 148 5.32 24.61 9.74
C GLU A 148 4.81 25.79 8.89
N LYS A 149 4.72 25.60 7.57
CA LYS A 149 4.34 26.64 6.60
C LYS A 149 2.90 26.52 6.12
N MET A 150 2.16 25.52 6.60
CA MET A 150 0.77 25.30 6.19
C MET A 150 -0.12 26.46 6.66
N ALA A 151 -0.96 26.95 5.76
CA ALA A 151 -1.89 28.06 6.01
C ALA A 151 -3.34 27.69 5.66
N GLU A 152 -4.30 28.45 6.18
CA GLU A 152 -5.69 28.34 5.75
C GLU A 152 -5.83 28.60 4.25
N ASN A 153 -6.71 27.84 3.59
CA ASN A 153 -6.90 27.78 2.15
C ASN A 153 -5.77 27.14 1.34
N ASP A 154 -4.70 26.66 1.96
CA ASP A 154 -3.76 25.79 1.26
C ASP A 154 -4.49 24.54 0.77
N GLU A 155 -4.25 24.20 -0.50
CA GLU A 155 -4.78 23.02 -1.16
C GLU A 155 -3.66 22.06 -1.51
N PHE A 156 -3.84 20.80 -1.14
CA PHE A 156 -2.90 19.71 -1.36
C PHE A 156 -3.55 18.57 -2.13
N VAL A 157 -2.70 17.75 -2.73
CA VAL A 157 -3.02 16.43 -3.24
C VAL A 157 -2.22 15.43 -2.40
N VAL A 158 -2.90 14.44 -1.84
CA VAL A 158 -2.27 13.28 -1.21
C VAL A 158 -1.46 12.57 -2.29
N ASN A 159 -0.17 12.40 -2.04
CA ASN A 159 0.75 11.76 -2.94
C ASN A 159 1.48 10.66 -2.17
N PHE A 160 0.95 9.45 -2.21
CA PHE A 160 1.65 8.25 -1.76
C PHE A 160 2.50 7.65 -2.86
N GLY A 161 2.35 8.10 -4.12
CA GLY A 161 3.16 7.64 -5.24
C GLY A 161 2.96 6.15 -5.50
N GLY A 162 1.74 5.64 -5.32
CA GLY A 162 1.44 4.21 -5.43
C GLY A 162 1.93 3.34 -4.25
N ASN A 163 2.55 3.92 -3.21
CA ASN A 163 3.01 3.17 -2.05
C ASN A 163 1.85 2.60 -1.23
N MET A 164 1.63 1.29 -1.37
CA MET A 164 0.51 0.57 -0.78
C MET A 164 0.54 0.56 0.76
N SER A 165 1.73 0.52 1.37
CA SER A 165 1.82 0.51 2.83
C SER A 165 1.29 1.82 3.42
N LEU A 166 1.47 2.94 2.71
CA LEU A 166 0.94 4.23 3.13
C LEU A 166 -0.55 4.32 2.88
N ALA A 167 -1.00 3.95 1.68
CA ALA A 167 -2.41 4.02 1.29
C ALA A 167 -3.34 3.24 2.24
N GLN A 168 -2.86 2.15 2.84
CA GLN A 168 -3.65 1.33 3.77
C GLN A 168 -3.63 1.81 5.22
N LYS A 169 -2.53 2.43 5.67
CA LYS A 169 -2.27 2.66 7.11
C LYS A 169 -2.16 4.13 7.49
N THR A 170 -1.92 5.02 6.54
CA THR A 170 -1.73 6.46 6.77
C THR A 170 -3.06 7.21 6.71
N GLY A 171 -3.40 7.93 7.77
CA GLY A 171 -4.54 8.84 7.82
C GLY A 171 -4.16 10.32 7.67
N ALA A 172 -5.15 11.19 7.44
CA ALA A 172 -4.92 12.64 7.41
C ALA A 172 -4.34 13.18 8.73
N GLY A 173 -4.71 12.59 9.87
CA GLY A 173 -4.13 12.93 11.18
C GLY A 173 -2.65 12.58 11.32
N ASP A 174 -2.16 11.63 10.53
CA ASP A 174 -0.74 11.24 10.51
C ASP A 174 0.10 12.25 9.72
N ILE A 175 -0.45 12.88 8.68
CA ILE A 175 0.30 13.74 7.76
C ILE A 175 0.07 15.24 7.97
N LEU A 176 -1.07 15.64 8.53
CA LEU A 176 -1.36 17.05 8.86
C LEU A 176 -0.98 17.37 10.32
N PRO A 177 -0.40 18.55 10.58
CA PRO A 177 -0.05 18.95 11.93
C PRO A 177 -1.30 19.13 12.79
N ALA A 178 -1.19 18.88 14.10
CA ALA A 178 -2.30 18.96 15.06
C ALA A 178 -3.03 20.33 15.08
N THR A 179 -2.34 21.38 14.64
CA THR A 179 -2.86 22.73 14.48
C THR A 179 -3.91 22.85 13.37
N VAL A 180 -3.95 21.95 12.38
CA VAL A 180 -5.02 21.94 11.37
C VAL A 180 -6.27 21.35 11.99
N ARG A 181 -7.20 22.20 12.43
CA ARG A 181 -8.40 21.79 13.17
C ARG A 181 -9.54 21.37 12.25
N GLN A 182 -9.65 22.00 11.08
CA GLN A 182 -10.65 21.63 10.07
C GLN A 182 -10.03 21.55 8.68
N ALA A 183 -10.45 20.54 7.92
CA ALA A 183 -10.03 20.33 6.54
C ALA A 183 -11.22 19.86 5.70
N GLU A 184 -11.17 20.14 4.40
CA GLU A 184 -12.03 19.51 3.41
C GLU A 184 -11.22 18.41 2.73
N ILE A 185 -11.63 17.16 2.91
CA ILE A 185 -10.95 15.99 2.37
C ILE A 185 -11.84 15.43 1.26
N ASN A 186 -11.38 15.58 0.02
CA ASN A 186 -12.08 15.16 -1.20
C ASN A 186 -13.55 15.63 -1.25
N GLY A 187 -13.79 16.90 -0.88
CA GLY A 187 -15.11 17.52 -0.84
C GLY A 187 -15.89 17.32 0.46
N VAL A 188 -15.38 16.52 1.41
CA VAL A 188 -16.04 16.31 2.71
C VAL A 188 -15.39 17.19 3.77
N LYS A 189 -16.17 18.10 4.37
CA LYS A 189 -15.73 18.89 5.51
C LYS A 189 -15.56 18.00 6.73
N ALA A 190 -14.43 18.16 7.41
CA ALA A 190 -14.00 17.29 8.47
C ALA A 190 -13.34 18.07 9.60
N GLU A 191 -13.56 17.62 10.82
CA GLU A 191 -12.93 18.17 12.01
C GLU A 191 -11.93 17.18 12.60
N ARG A 192 -10.83 17.71 13.13
CA ARG A 192 -9.81 16.91 13.80
C ARG A 192 -10.42 16.25 15.05
N GLY A 193 -10.20 14.96 15.17
CA GLY A 193 -10.65 14.17 16.31
C GLY A 193 -9.70 13.03 16.62
N ASN A 194 -9.89 12.40 17.78
CA ASN A 194 -8.95 11.42 18.34
C ASN A 194 -9.60 10.06 18.64
N ASN A 195 -10.91 9.90 18.41
CA ASN A 195 -11.68 8.69 18.75
C ASN A 195 -12.34 8.09 17.50
N PRO A 196 -12.04 6.83 17.12
CA PRO A 196 -11.19 5.86 17.83
C PRO A 196 -9.68 6.07 17.64
N ARG A 197 -9.26 7.00 16.77
CA ARG A 197 -7.85 7.30 16.53
C ARG A 197 -7.61 8.76 16.10
N PRO A 198 -6.39 9.30 16.21
CA PRO A 198 -6.04 10.59 15.62
C PRO A 198 -6.40 10.66 14.14
N GLY A 199 -7.15 11.67 13.73
CA GLY A 199 -7.66 11.78 12.37
C GLY A 199 -8.64 12.92 12.15
N TYR A 200 -9.47 12.75 11.12
CA TYR A 200 -10.51 13.69 10.73
C TYR A 200 -11.83 12.96 10.58
N TYR A 201 -12.90 13.62 11.02
CA TYR A 201 -14.22 13.04 11.13
C TYR A 201 -15.25 13.97 10.49
N ASP A 202 -16.24 13.39 9.80
CA ASP A 202 -17.36 14.14 9.24
C ASP A 202 -18.32 14.63 10.34
N ALA A 203 -19.35 15.38 9.95
CA ALA A 203 -20.36 15.90 10.88
C ALA A 203 -21.15 14.80 11.63
N ASP A 204 -21.18 13.57 11.10
CA ASP A 204 -21.82 12.42 11.72
C ASP A 204 -20.84 11.64 12.65
N GLY A 205 -19.61 12.12 12.81
CA GLY A 205 -18.57 11.49 13.61
C GLY A 205 -17.91 10.28 12.93
N ARG A 206 -18.04 10.12 11.62
CA ARG A 206 -17.40 9.02 10.87
C ARG A 206 -15.98 9.40 10.47
N TYR A 207 -15.05 8.48 10.66
CA TYR A 207 -13.65 8.66 10.25
C TYR A 207 -13.53 8.81 8.73
N ILE A 208 -12.79 9.81 8.27
CA ILE A 208 -12.54 10.05 6.85
C ILE A 208 -11.15 9.53 6.46
N PRO A 209 -11.07 8.45 5.66
CA PRO A 209 -9.80 7.97 5.12
C PRO A 209 -9.24 8.90 4.04
N ILE A 210 -7.93 8.80 3.82
CA ILE A 210 -7.24 9.42 2.69
C ILE A 210 -6.62 8.36 1.80
N TYR A 211 -6.62 8.64 0.50
CA TYR A 211 -5.99 7.77 -0.49
C TYR A 211 -5.14 8.61 -1.45
N ASP A 212 -4.27 7.95 -2.20
CA ASP A 212 -3.45 8.60 -3.21
C ASP A 212 -4.33 9.38 -4.21
N GLY A 213 -3.94 10.61 -4.51
CA GLY A 213 -4.71 11.53 -5.36
C GLY A 213 -5.83 12.31 -4.67
N TYR A 214 -6.17 12.04 -3.41
CA TYR A 214 -7.21 12.79 -2.69
C TYR A 214 -6.82 14.25 -2.52
N GLN A 215 -7.77 15.16 -2.71
CA GLN A 215 -7.56 16.58 -2.45
C GLN A 215 -7.80 16.90 -0.98
N ILE A 216 -6.96 17.75 -0.41
CA ILE A 216 -7.13 18.26 0.96
C ILE A 216 -7.05 19.78 0.90
N LYS A 217 -8.06 20.47 1.41
CA LYS A 217 -8.03 21.91 1.63
C LYS A 217 -8.03 22.20 3.12
N ILE A 218 -7.11 23.03 3.59
CA ILE A 218 -7.12 23.49 4.99
C ILE A 218 -8.23 24.54 5.13
N LEU A 219 -9.16 24.28 6.06
CA LEU A 219 -10.28 25.19 6.34
C LEU A 219 -10.01 26.06 7.56
N LYS A 220 -9.35 25.50 8.59
CA LYS A 220 -9.09 26.21 9.83
C LYS A 220 -7.80 25.75 10.50
N ILE A 221 -6.97 26.71 10.86
CA ILE A 221 -5.79 26.50 11.71
C ILE A 221 -6.07 27.07 13.11
N GLY A 222 -5.66 26.33 14.13
CA GLY A 222 -5.74 26.76 15.52
C GLY A 222 -4.63 26.13 16.35
N ASN A 223 -4.71 26.31 17.66
CA ASN A 223 -3.74 25.69 18.57
C ASN A 223 -4.02 24.19 18.68
N ALA A 224 -2.96 23.38 18.67
CA ALA A 224 -3.05 21.98 19.04
C ALA A 224 -3.49 21.88 20.51
N THR A 225 -4.42 20.98 20.81
CA THR A 225 -4.78 20.72 22.21
C THR A 225 -3.77 19.76 22.85
N ASN A 226 -3.75 19.73 24.19
CA ASN A 226 -2.98 18.73 24.91
C ASN A 226 -3.45 17.32 24.54
N GLU A 227 -4.77 17.11 24.38
CA GLU A 227 -5.33 15.83 23.96
C GLU A 227 -4.87 15.41 22.56
N ASP A 228 -4.82 16.32 21.59
CA ASP A 228 -4.29 16.02 20.25
C ASP A 228 -2.83 15.60 20.32
N SER A 229 -2.05 16.35 21.09
CA SER A 229 -0.61 16.11 21.25
C SER A 229 -0.37 14.77 21.92
N THR A 230 -1.10 14.46 23.00
CA THR A 230 -1.04 13.18 23.70
C THR A 230 -1.46 12.03 22.81
N ALA A 231 -2.56 12.17 22.06
CA ALA A 231 -3.05 11.10 21.18
C ALA A 231 -2.08 10.81 20.02
N VAL A 232 -1.45 11.86 19.46
CA VAL A 232 -0.39 11.70 18.45
C VAL A 232 0.83 11.00 19.07
N GLN A 233 1.29 11.42 20.25
CA GLN A 233 2.45 10.80 20.89
C GLN A 233 2.18 9.33 21.26
N GLN A 234 1.00 9.03 21.79
CA GLN A 234 0.58 7.66 22.08
C GLN A 234 0.52 6.81 20.81
N ARG A 235 0.01 7.36 19.69
CA ARG A 235 0.03 6.68 18.39
C ARG A 235 1.46 6.36 17.94
N LEU A 236 2.37 7.34 18.05
CA LEU A 236 3.77 7.18 17.67
C LEU A 236 4.48 6.14 18.55
N SER A 237 4.23 6.12 19.86
CA SER A 237 4.82 5.13 20.77
C SER A 237 4.34 3.70 20.48
N TYR A 238 3.04 3.49 20.23
CA TYR A 238 2.52 2.18 19.83
C TYR A 238 3.18 1.66 18.56
N ILE A 239 3.44 2.56 17.62
CA ILE A 239 4.12 2.26 16.35
C ILE A 239 5.58 1.89 16.59
N GLU A 240 6.31 2.63 17.43
CA GLU A 240 7.67 2.24 17.80
C GLU A 240 7.74 0.89 18.52
N GLU A 241 6.75 0.55 19.33
CA GLU A 241 6.64 -0.76 19.95
C GLU A 241 6.30 -1.85 18.92
N GLU A 242 5.34 -1.61 18.03
CA GLU A 242 4.99 -2.50 16.92
C GLU A 242 6.20 -2.72 16.01
N SER A 243 7.00 -1.69 15.75
CA SER A 243 8.22 -1.78 14.94
C SER A 243 9.31 -2.60 15.64
N ARG A 244 9.50 -2.43 16.96
CA ARG A 244 10.42 -3.25 17.77
C ARG A 244 9.98 -4.71 17.82
N GLN A 245 8.69 -4.97 17.94
CA GLN A 245 8.12 -6.32 17.94
C GLN A 245 8.19 -6.98 16.54
N GLN A 246 8.00 -6.21 15.46
CA GLN A 246 8.17 -6.68 14.07
C GLN A 246 9.65 -6.80 13.64
N ALA A 247 10.59 -6.22 14.39
CA ALA A 247 12.02 -6.38 14.19
C ALA A 247 12.57 -7.69 14.81
N ILE A 248 11.73 -8.47 15.49
CA ILE A 248 11.96 -9.89 15.80
C ILE A 248 11.86 -10.66 14.47
N PRO A 249 12.81 -11.57 14.15
CA PRO A 249 13.19 -11.93 12.78
C PRO A 249 12.02 -12.21 11.83
N PHE A 250 12.20 -11.72 10.61
CA PHE A 250 11.52 -12.07 9.36
C PHE A 250 11.38 -13.59 9.23
N ASN A 251 10.34 -14.16 9.86
CA ASN A 251 9.70 -15.45 9.58
C ASN A 251 8.61 -15.84 10.61
N ALA A 252 8.02 -14.89 11.33
CA ALA A 252 6.84 -15.18 12.15
C ALA A 252 5.55 -14.66 11.47
N GLU A 253 4.85 -15.60 10.82
CA GLU A 253 3.41 -15.62 10.50
C GLU A 253 2.85 -14.95 9.21
N VAL A 254 2.90 -15.74 8.13
CA VAL A 254 1.77 -16.04 7.20
C VAL A 254 0.89 -14.87 6.72
N ARG A 255 1.36 -14.08 5.75
CA ARG A 255 0.47 -13.37 4.78
C ARG A 255 0.66 -13.77 3.33
N MET A 256 1.85 -14.23 2.95
CA MET A 256 2.16 -14.95 1.71
C MET A 256 2.82 -16.28 2.07
N ASN A 257 2.53 -17.36 1.33
CA ASN A 257 3.28 -18.60 1.51
C ASN A 257 4.67 -18.47 0.85
N GLN A 258 5.57 -19.44 1.08
CA GLN A 258 6.92 -19.43 0.54
C GLN A 258 6.97 -19.13 -0.96
N LYS A 259 6.13 -19.81 -1.77
CA LYS A 259 6.08 -19.61 -3.23
C LYS A 259 5.64 -18.20 -3.63
N GLY A 260 4.66 -17.63 -2.93
CA GLY A 260 4.23 -16.26 -3.15
C GLY A 260 5.33 -15.25 -2.84
N ALA A 261 6.08 -15.47 -1.75
CA ALA A 261 7.22 -14.62 -1.39
C ALA A 261 8.38 -14.73 -2.39
N GLU A 262 8.67 -15.94 -2.89
CA GLU A 262 9.66 -16.16 -3.95
C GLU A 262 9.32 -15.38 -5.21
N VAL A 263 8.06 -15.42 -5.65
CA VAL A 263 7.60 -14.67 -6.83
C VAL A 263 7.62 -13.16 -6.59
N TRP A 264 7.15 -12.71 -5.43
CA TRP A 264 7.14 -11.30 -5.07
C TRP A 264 8.54 -10.68 -5.10
N ASN A 265 9.53 -11.38 -4.54
CA ASN A 265 10.91 -10.90 -4.46
C ASN A 265 11.74 -11.18 -5.72
N ASN A 266 11.20 -11.86 -6.74
CA ASN A 266 11.93 -12.20 -7.96
C ASN A 266 12.08 -10.97 -8.89
N PRO A 267 13.30 -10.45 -9.13
CA PRO A 267 13.50 -9.27 -9.96
C PRO A 267 13.06 -9.45 -11.42
N GLU A 268 13.27 -10.63 -12.00
CA GLU A 268 12.87 -10.94 -13.37
C GLU A 268 11.35 -10.87 -13.53
N PHE A 269 10.62 -11.42 -12.56
CA PHE A 269 9.15 -11.35 -12.54
C PHE A 269 8.67 -9.91 -12.48
N GLN A 270 9.26 -9.09 -11.59
CA GLN A 270 8.91 -7.67 -11.46
C GLN A 270 9.17 -6.90 -12.76
N THR A 271 10.34 -7.08 -13.39
CA THR A 271 10.67 -6.43 -14.66
C THR A 271 9.71 -6.82 -15.77
N ARG A 272 9.41 -8.12 -15.93
CA ARG A 272 8.48 -8.59 -16.97
C ARG A 272 7.06 -8.11 -16.74
N MET A 273 6.59 -8.11 -15.49
CA MET A 273 5.27 -7.59 -15.13
C MET A 273 5.18 -6.08 -15.42
N GLN A 274 6.20 -5.30 -15.08
CA GLN A 274 6.24 -3.86 -15.40
C GLN A 274 6.19 -3.61 -16.91
N ALA A 275 6.96 -4.36 -17.70
CA ALA A 275 6.96 -4.24 -19.16
C ALA A 275 5.58 -4.59 -19.77
N MET A 276 4.95 -5.65 -19.28
CA MET A 276 3.59 -6.04 -19.65
C MET A 276 2.56 -4.95 -19.30
N CYS A 277 2.57 -4.47 -18.06
CA CYS A 277 1.69 -3.40 -17.60
C CYS A 277 1.84 -2.12 -18.42
N SER A 278 3.08 -1.76 -18.79
CA SER A 278 3.35 -0.64 -19.71
C SER A 278 2.68 -0.83 -21.07
N ARG A 279 2.79 -2.02 -21.68
CA ARG A 279 2.09 -2.32 -22.95
C ARG A 279 0.58 -2.22 -22.81
N LEU A 280 0.02 -2.71 -21.71
CA LEU A 280 -1.42 -2.70 -21.41
C LEU A 280 -1.95 -1.33 -20.94
N LYS A 281 -1.05 -0.37 -20.65
CA LYS A 281 -1.40 0.90 -20.00
C LYS A 281 -2.13 0.69 -18.66
N ILE A 282 -1.68 -0.29 -17.88
CA ILE A 282 -2.17 -0.61 -16.54
C ILE A 282 -1.10 -0.20 -15.53
N ASN A 283 -1.52 0.30 -14.37
CA ASN A 283 -0.60 0.52 -13.25
C ASN A 283 -0.15 -0.85 -12.67
N PRO A 284 1.16 -1.17 -12.66
CA PRO A 284 1.68 -2.43 -12.11
C PRO A 284 1.25 -2.70 -10.66
N GLU A 285 1.10 -1.64 -9.85
CA GLU A 285 0.70 -1.79 -8.44
C GLU A 285 -0.77 -2.21 -8.30
N HIS A 286 -1.63 -1.78 -9.23
CA HIS A 286 -3.02 -2.26 -9.25
C HIS A 286 -3.07 -3.75 -9.57
N LEU A 287 -2.21 -4.22 -10.48
CA LEU A 287 -2.15 -5.64 -10.83
C LEU A 287 -1.61 -6.49 -9.69
N LYS A 288 -0.63 -5.97 -8.95
CA LYS A 288 -0.15 -6.61 -7.72
C LYS A 288 -1.25 -6.79 -6.68
N VAL A 289 -2.16 -5.81 -6.53
CA VAL A 289 -3.33 -5.93 -5.64
C VAL A 289 -4.19 -7.12 -6.07
N VAL A 290 -4.51 -7.23 -7.36
CA VAL A 290 -5.29 -8.37 -7.89
C VAL A 290 -4.58 -9.68 -7.61
N MET A 291 -3.31 -9.82 -8.00
CA MET A 291 -2.55 -11.06 -7.80
C MET A 291 -2.44 -11.45 -6.31
N TYR A 292 -2.31 -10.45 -5.43
CA TYR A 292 -2.29 -10.69 -3.99
C TYR A 292 -3.62 -11.23 -3.48
N LYS A 293 -4.74 -10.61 -3.87
CA LYS A 293 -6.08 -11.02 -3.45
C LYS A 293 -6.48 -12.39 -4.02
N GLU A 294 -6.13 -12.64 -5.27
CA GLU A 294 -6.48 -13.87 -5.98
C GLU A 294 -5.63 -15.07 -5.54
N SER A 295 -4.31 -14.89 -5.42
CA SER A 295 -3.41 -16.03 -5.22
C SER A 295 -2.32 -15.81 -4.18
N ARG A 296 -2.20 -14.61 -3.60
CA ARG A 296 -1.03 -14.18 -2.81
C ARG A 296 0.27 -14.40 -3.59
N PHE A 297 0.26 -14.11 -4.89
CA PHE A 297 1.36 -14.35 -5.84
C PHE A 297 1.74 -15.82 -6.07
N ASN A 298 0.98 -16.78 -5.56
CA ASN A 298 1.28 -18.19 -5.78
C ASN A 298 0.79 -18.65 -7.18
N PRO A 299 1.67 -18.93 -8.16
CA PRO A 299 1.27 -19.35 -9.49
C PRO A 299 0.61 -20.74 -9.50
N GLN A 300 0.73 -21.50 -8.40
CA GLN A 300 0.11 -22.82 -8.25
C GLN A 300 -1.09 -22.78 -7.30
N ALA A 301 -1.60 -21.59 -6.97
CA ALA A 301 -2.88 -21.48 -6.26
C ALA A 301 -3.98 -22.09 -7.14
N ARG A 302 -4.73 -23.05 -6.59
CA ARG A 302 -5.87 -23.69 -7.25
C ARG A 302 -7.05 -23.77 -6.29
N ASN A 303 -8.16 -23.17 -6.68
CA ASN A 303 -9.42 -23.31 -5.96
C ASN A 303 -10.00 -24.71 -6.19
N LYS A 304 -10.38 -25.39 -5.10
CA LYS A 304 -10.87 -26.78 -5.14
C LYS A 304 -12.29 -26.89 -5.73
N ASP A 305 -13.11 -25.86 -5.56
CA ASP A 305 -14.51 -25.87 -5.94
C ASP A 305 -14.70 -25.38 -7.38
N SER A 306 -14.02 -24.29 -7.75
CA SER A 306 -14.17 -23.66 -9.07
C SER A 306 -13.11 -24.08 -10.09
N GLY A 307 -11.99 -24.66 -9.64
CA GLY A 307 -10.84 -24.95 -10.49
C GLY A 307 -10.02 -23.72 -10.91
N ALA A 308 -10.37 -22.53 -10.42
CA ALA A 308 -9.64 -21.30 -10.69
C ALA A 308 -8.16 -21.43 -10.31
N THR A 309 -7.23 -21.07 -11.21
CA THR A 309 -5.81 -21.41 -11.08
C THR A 309 -4.87 -20.26 -11.44
N GLY A 310 -3.74 -20.13 -10.75
CA GLY A 310 -2.67 -19.20 -11.12
C GLY A 310 -2.79 -17.81 -10.51
N LEU A 311 -1.91 -16.90 -10.97
CA LEU A 311 -1.66 -15.57 -10.39
C LEU A 311 -2.93 -14.73 -10.20
N ILE A 312 -3.83 -14.76 -11.18
CA ILE A 312 -5.11 -14.05 -11.17
C ILE A 312 -6.32 -15.00 -11.08
N GLN A 313 -6.10 -16.25 -10.68
CA GLN A 313 -7.13 -17.29 -10.57
C GLN A 313 -7.96 -17.46 -11.85
N PHE A 314 -7.28 -17.78 -12.97
CA PHE A 314 -7.93 -18.09 -14.25
C PHE A 314 -8.97 -19.20 -14.10
N MET A 315 -10.21 -18.91 -14.46
CA MET A 315 -11.28 -19.91 -14.54
C MET A 315 -11.00 -20.93 -15.66
N PRO A 316 -11.48 -22.19 -15.55
CA PRO A 316 -11.27 -23.21 -16.57
C PRO A 316 -11.63 -22.77 -17.99
N ASP A 317 -12.82 -22.19 -18.20
CA ASP A 317 -13.28 -21.75 -19.52
C ASP A 317 -12.45 -20.57 -20.04
N THR A 318 -12.05 -19.64 -19.17
CA THR A 318 -11.16 -18.54 -19.51
C THR A 318 -9.80 -19.06 -19.98
N ALA A 319 -9.22 -20.04 -19.28
CA ALA A 319 -7.94 -20.64 -19.67
C ALA A 319 -8.02 -21.27 -21.07
N VAL A 320 -9.12 -21.96 -21.38
CA VAL A 320 -9.38 -22.53 -22.72
C VAL A 320 -9.50 -21.41 -23.77
N GLY A 321 -10.25 -20.35 -23.49
CA GLY A 321 -10.39 -19.20 -24.38
C GLY A 321 -9.06 -18.47 -24.67
N LEU A 322 -8.09 -18.55 -23.77
CA LEU A 322 -6.74 -18.00 -23.94
C LEU A 322 -5.77 -18.96 -24.64
N GLY A 323 -6.25 -20.14 -25.06
CA GLY A 323 -5.46 -21.17 -25.75
C GLY A 323 -4.61 -22.04 -24.82
N THR A 324 -5.01 -22.23 -23.58
CA THR A 324 -4.31 -23.07 -22.58
C THR A 324 -5.31 -23.86 -21.72
N THR A 325 -4.85 -24.44 -20.62
CA THR A 325 -5.71 -25.08 -19.61
C THR A 325 -5.26 -24.71 -18.20
N VAL A 326 -6.13 -24.84 -17.21
CA VAL A 326 -5.76 -24.64 -15.80
C VAL A 326 -4.67 -25.60 -15.33
N ASN A 327 -4.59 -26.82 -15.89
CA ASN A 327 -3.50 -27.76 -15.59
C ASN A 327 -2.17 -27.30 -16.20
N ALA A 328 -2.18 -26.73 -17.40
CA ALA A 328 -0.99 -26.14 -17.99
C ALA A 328 -0.54 -24.91 -17.20
N LEU A 329 -1.46 -24.01 -16.85
CA LEU A 329 -1.19 -22.85 -15.99
C LEU A 329 -0.59 -23.25 -14.64
N TYR A 330 -1.15 -24.28 -13.98
CA TYR A 330 -0.61 -24.81 -12.72
C TYR A 330 0.86 -25.24 -12.80
N ASN A 331 1.30 -25.71 -13.97
CA ASN A 331 2.67 -26.17 -14.19
C ASN A 331 3.60 -25.07 -14.75
N MET A 332 3.07 -23.87 -15.02
CA MET A 332 3.85 -22.72 -15.46
C MET A 332 4.48 -21.97 -14.29
N SER A 333 5.66 -21.40 -14.52
CA SER A 333 6.23 -20.39 -13.62
C SER A 333 5.36 -19.13 -13.60
N ALA A 334 5.50 -18.31 -12.54
CA ALA A 334 4.81 -17.02 -12.49
C ALA A 334 5.13 -16.14 -13.70
N THR A 335 6.38 -16.17 -14.15
CA THR A 335 6.86 -15.42 -15.32
C THR A 335 6.22 -15.89 -16.63
N GLN A 336 6.00 -17.20 -16.80
CA GLN A 336 5.26 -17.76 -17.95
C GLN A 336 3.78 -17.39 -17.89
N GLN A 337 3.18 -17.39 -16.70
CA GLN A 337 1.77 -16.99 -16.56
C GLN A 337 1.52 -15.53 -16.93
N LEU A 338 2.52 -14.64 -16.84
CA LEU A 338 2.37 -13.24 -17.26
C LEU A 338 1.95 -13.10 -18.72
N GLU A 339 2.34 -14.02 -19.61
CA GLU A 339 1.88 -14.00 -21.01
C GLU A 339 0.36 -14.18 -21.12
N TYR A 340 -0.22 -14.99 -20.25
CA TYR A 340 -1.67 -15.23 -20.19
C TYR A 340 -2.39 -14.13 -19.43
N VAL A 341 -1.75 -13.54 -18.41
CA VAL A 341 -2.25 -12.32 -17.76
C VAL A 341 -2.34 -11.19 -18.78
N GLU A 342 -1.33 -11.03 -19.65
CA GLU A 342 -1.35 -10.03 -20.72
C GLU A 342 -2.49 -10.26 -21.71
N LYS A 343 -2.64 -11.50 -22.21
CA LYS A 343 -3.74 -11.86 -23.11
C LYS A 343 -5.10 -11.59 -22.48
N TYR A 344 -5.27 -11.93 -21.19
CA TYR A 344 -6.51 -11.71 -20.45
C TYR A 344 -6.88 -10.22 -20.35
N TYR A 345 -5.90 -9.36 -20.05
CA TYR A 345 -6.14 -7.93 -19.85
C TYR A 345 -6.11 -7.09 -21.14
N THR A 346 -5.63 -7.64 -22.25
CA THR A 346 -5.54 -6.95 -23.56
C THR A 346 -6.85 -6.29 -24.01
N PRO A 347 -8.04 -6.92 -23.86
CA PRO A 347 -9.32 -6.29 -24.22
C PRO A 347 -9.63 -5.00 -23.44
N PHE A 348 -9.01 -4.80 -22.27
CA PHE A 348 -9.26 -3.65 -21.38
C PHE A 348 -8.16 -2.58 -21.45
N ARG A 349 -7.22 -2.71 -22.39
CA ARG A 349 -6.05 -1.84 -22.53
C ARG A 349 -6.43 -0.36 -22.48
N GLY A 350 -5.85 0.37 -21.51
CA GLY A 350 -6.09 1.80 -21.31
C GLY A 350 -7.42 2.20 -20.66
N ASN A 351 -8.24 1.23 -20.25
CA ASN A 351 -9.56 1.49 -19.66
C ASN A 351 -9.67 1.13 -18.17
N LEU A 352 -8.58 0.65 -17.53
CA LEU A 352 -8.55 0.24 -16.12
C LEU A 352 -7.74 1.24 -15.30
N ASN A 353 -8.43 2.22 -14.70
CA ASN A 353 -7.81 3.40 -14.11
C ASN A 353 -7.67 3.33 -12.58
N SER A 354 -8.24 2.31 -11.93
CA SER A 354 -8.17 2.10 -10.48
C SER A 354 -7.89 0.63 -10.12
N PRO A 355 -7.45 0.33 -8.89
CA PRO A 355 -7.36 -1.07 -8.42
C PRO A 355 -8.71 -1.78 -8.43
N ALA A 356 -9.81 -1.05 -8.17
CA ALA A 356 -11.15 -1.58 -8.22
C ALA A 356 -11.58 -1.96 -9.64
N ASP A 357 -11.29 -1.11 -10.65
CA ASP A 357 -11.56 -1.46 -12.07
C ASP A 357 -10.79 -2.70 -12.48
N LEU A 358 -9.53 -2.81 -12.07
CA LEU A 358 -8.68 -3.95 -12.38
C LEU A 358 -9.18 -5.24 -11.72
N TYR A 359 -9.59 -5.14 -10.45
CA TYR A 359 -10.17 -6.26 -9.72
C TYR A 359 -11.52 -6.67 -10.32
N LEU A 360 -12.38 -5.71 -10.68
CA LEU A 360 -13.64 -5.97 -11.37
C LEU A 360 -13.43 -6.59 -12.75
N ALA A 361 -12.36 -6.23 -13.48
CA ALA A 361 -12.00 -6.92 -14.71
C ALA A 361 -11.62 -8.38 -14.50
N THR A 362 -11.15 -8.78 -13.31
CA THR A 362 -10.89 -10.20 -12.99
C THR A 362 -12.14 -10.89 -12.44
N PHE A 363 -12.90 -10.18 -11.62
CA PHE A 363 -14.03 -10.75 -10.87
C PHE A 363 -15.33 -10.76 -11.66
N TYR A 364 -15.70 -9.62 -12.24
CA TYR A 364 -16.98 -9.43 -12.93
C TYR A 364 -16.92 -8.26 -13.95
N PRO A 365 -16.33 -8.47 -15.15
CA PRO A 365 -16.03 -7.40 -16.11
C PRO A 365 -17.22 -6.51 -16.50
N TYR A 366 -18.44 -7.06 -16.49
CA TYR A 366 -19.65 -6.30 -16.81
C TYR A 366 -19.91 -5.12 -15.87
N ALA A 367 -19.34 -5.16 -14.65
CA ALA A 367 -19.51 -4.12 -13.64
C ALA A 367 -18.57 -2.91 -13.83
N ILE A 368 -17.58 -2.99 -14.74
CA ILE A 368 -16.66 -1.88 -15.01
C ILE A 368 -17.45 -0.68 -15.57
N GLY A 369 -17.18 0.51 -15.04
CA GLY A 369 -17.84 1.75 -15.46
C GLY A 369 -19.31 1.88 -15.05
N LYS A 370 -19.85 0.93 -14.28
CA LYS A 370 -21.20 1.06 -13.69
C LYS A 370 -21.20 2.01 -12.50
N SER A 371 -22.39 2.48 -12.12
CA SER A 371 -22.59 3.31 -10.93
C SER A 371 -22.03 2.61 -9.67
N PRO A 372 -21.47 3.34 -8.69
CA PRO A 372 -21.06 2.78 -7.40
C PRO A 372 -22.13 1.93 -6.71
N ASP A 373 -23.42 2.25 -6.92
CA ASP A 373 -24.56 1.52 -6.34
C ASP A 373 -24.98 0.29 -7.14
N PHE A 374 -24.38 0.05 -8.31
CA PHE A 374 -24.68 -1.13 -9.12
C PHE A 374 -24.34 -2.39 -8.34
N VAL A 375 -25.33 -3.27 -8.20
CA VAL A 375 -25.16 -4.57 -7.53
C VAL A 375 -24.70 -5.61 -8.57
N VAL A 376 -23.55 -6.22 -8.32
CA VAL A 376 -22.96 -7.24 -9.21
C VAL A 376 -23.92 -8.43 -9.38
N GLY A 377 -24.21 -8.79 -10.63
CA GLY A 377 -25.13 -9.88 -10.98
C GLY A 377 -26.61 -9.49 -11.05
N SER A 378 -26.97 -8.26 -10.66
CA SER A 378 -28.36 -7.79 -10.67
C SER A 378 -28.99 -7.75 -12.07
N GLN A 379 -28.19 -7.59 -13.12
CA GLN A 379 -28.65 -7.63 -14.52
C GLN A 379 -29.06 -9.04 -14.98
N VAL A 380 -28.60 -10.09 -14.27
CA VAL A 380 -29.06 -11.47 -14.46
C VAL A 380 -30.29 -11.73 -13.59
N GLY A 381 -30.27 -11.21 -12.36
CA GLY A 381 -31.44 -11.17 -11.49
C GLY A 381 -31.08 -11.08 -10.00
N PRO A 382 -32.05 -10.74 -9.12
CA PRO A 382 -31.80 -10.57 -7.69
C PRO A 382 -31.22 -11.84 -7.01
N ALA A 383 -31.69 -13.02 -7.40
CA ALA A 383 -31.17 -14.29 -6.88
C ALA A 383 -29.68 -14.49 -7.21
N LYS A 384 -29.25 -14.07 -8.40
CA LYS A 384 -27.85 -14.19 -8.81
C LYS A 384 -26.96 -13.23 -8.04
N ALA A 385 -27.41 -11.99 -7.83
CA ALA A 385 -26.70 -11.01 -7.02
C ALA A 385 -26.46 -11.49 -5.59
N LEU A 386 -27.49 -12.07 -4.96
CA LEU A 386 -27.38 -12.65 -3.62
C LEU A 386 -26.48 -13.89 -3.59
N GLU A 387 -26.53 -14.74 -4.62
CA GLU A 387 -25.64 -15.90 -4.73
C GLU A 387 -24.16 -15.46 -4.79
N ILE A 388 -23.85 -14.45 -5.63
CA ILE A 388 -22.50 -13.89 -5.75
C ILE A 388 -22.05 -13.33 -4.40
N ALA A 389 -22.91 -12.59 -3.69
CA ALA A 389 -22.60 -12.07 -2.36
C ALA A 389 -22.29 -13.19 -1.36
N ARG A 390 -23.10 -14.26 -1.35
CA ARG A 390 -22.92 -15.42 -0.47
C ARG A 390 -21.63 -16.20 -0.77
N GLN A 391 -21.25 -16.31 -2.04
CA GLN A 391 -20.00 -16.97 -2.45
C GLN A 391 -18.76 -16.14 -2.13
N ASN A 392 -18.92 -14.82 -1.95
CA ASN A 392 -17.81 -13.88 -1.76
C ASN A 392 -17.96 -13.07 -0.46
N PRO A 393 -18.05 -13.70 0.72
CA PRO A 393 -18.32 -13.01 1.98
C PRO A 393 -17.21 -12.01 2.35
N GLY A 394 -15.98 -12.25 1.89
CA GLY A 394 -14.84 -11.35 2.10
C GLY A 394 -15.02 -9.98 1.43
N ILE A 395 -15.73 -9.92 0.30
CA ILE A 395 -16.07 -8.68 -0.41
C ILE A 395 -17.42 -8.16 0.11
N ALA A 396 -18.39 -9.05 0.32
CA ALA A 396 -19.74 -8.69 0.72
C ALA A 396 -19.81 -7.89 2.02
N LYS A 397 -18.90 -8.11 2.98
CA LYS A 397 -18.81 -7.31 4.21
C LYS A 397 -18.54 -5.81 3.99
N PHE A 398 -18.04 -5.44 2.80
CA PHE A 398 -17.81 -4.04 2.41
C PHE A 398 -18.99 -3.41 1.69
N SER A 399 -20.08 -4.15 1.47
CA SER A 399 -21.32 -3.62 0.92
C SER A 399 -22.37 -3.48 2.01
N SER A 400 -22.93 -2.29 2.15
CA SER A 400 -24.08 -2.03 3.03
C SER A 400 -25.43 -2.35 2.36
N ASN A 401 -25.42 -2.77 1.09
CA ASN A 401 -26.63 -3.05 0.32
C ASN A 401 -27.14 -4.48 0.61
N PRO A 402 -28.37 -4.64 1.11
CA PRO A 402 -28.91 -5.96 1.41
C PRO A 402 -29.12 -6.85 0.18
N ASN A 403 -29.12 -6.27 -1.03
CA ASN A 403 -29.36 -6.99 -2.28
C ASN A 403 -28.11 -7.61 -2.90
N GLY A 404 -26.92 -7.37 -2.32
CA GLY A 404 -25.67 -7.99 -2.75
C GLY A 404 -24.49 -7.03 -2.76
N ILE A 405 -23.44 -7.40 -3.50
CA ILE A 405 -22.19 -6.64 -3.55
C ILE A 405 -22.32 -5.47 -4.52
N THR A 406 -22.18 -4.25 -4.02
CA THR A 406 -22.11 -3.03 -4.84
C THR A 406 -20.73 -2.82 -5.46
N VAL A 407 -20.65 -2.11 -6.59
CA VAL A 407 -19.36 -1.65 -7.17
C VAL A 407 -18.54 -0.87 -6.14
N ALA A 408 -19.17 -0.01 -5.32
CA ALA A 408 -18.51 0.73 -4.26
C ALA A 408 -17.79 -0.18 -3.23
N ALA A 409 -18.28 -1.39 -2.98
CA ALA A 409 -17.66 -2.33 -2.04
C ALA A 409 -16.24 -2.74 -2.48
N PHE A 410 -15.99 -2.78 -3.79
CA PHE A 410 -14.69 -3.13 -4.34
C PHE A 410 -13.64 -2.06 -4.04
N ASN A 411 -14.04 -0.78 -4.01
CA ASN A 411 -13.14 0.31 -3.63
C ASN A 411 -12.57 0.11 -2.22
N ASN A 412 -13.34 -0.46 -1.29
CA ASN A 412 -12.85 -0.74 0.06
C ASN A 412 -12.11 -2.09 0.13
N TYR A 413 -12.63 -3.11 -0.55
CA TYR A 413 -12.07 -4.45 -0.53
C TYR A 413 -10.64 -4.52 -1.06
N VAL A 414 -10.34 -3.83 -2.16
CA VAL A 414 -9.00 -3.88 -2.79
C VAL A 414 -7.91 -3.29 -1.90
N TYR A 415 -8.26 -2.45 -0.92
CA TYR A 415 -7.31 -1.91 0.07
C TYR A 415 -7.34 -2.63 1.42
N SER A 416 -8.12 -3.71 1.56
CA SER A 416 -8.34 -4.41 2.83
C SER A 416 -7.37 -5.54 3.16
#